data_AF-A0A6C0F013-F1
#
_entry.id   AF-A0A6C0F013-F1
#
_cell.length_a   1.000
_cell.length_b   1.000
_cell.length_c   1.000
_cell.angle_alpha   90.00
_cell.angle_beta   90.00
_cell.angle_gamma   90.00
#
_symmetry.space_group_name_H-M   'P 1'
#
loop_
_entity.id
_entity.type
_entity.pdbx_description
1 polymer ?
#
loop_
_entity_poly.entity_id
_entity_poly.type
_entity_poly.pdbx_seq_one_letter_code
_entity_poly.pdbx_strand_id
1 'polypeptide(L)'
;MSISAKSVKTTLETIYSKRHLVVMFLVACLFIWIGVYVYNRYIGSYLGSSLEGYASGMGDDAPPRSDNEKTATLYMFGTSWCPHCKTAKPIWEEYVNKNKDLKVGNYSILYKSVDCDEDSDGKQLADKFDVKGYPTFKLERGPGDVVDFEAKPTHDNFTNLLQTSLI
;
A
#
# COMPACT_ATOMS: atom_id res chain seq x y z
N MET A 1 -45.60 43.35 -1.28
CA MET A 1 -44.78 42.71 -2.32
C MET A 1 -44.83 41.20 -2.09
N SER A 2 -45.91 40.54 -2.52
CA SER A 2 -46.18 39.12 -2.27
C SER A 2 -45.89 38.32 -3.54
N ILE A 3 -44.64 37.88 -3.70
CA ILE A 3 -44.29 36.93 -4.75
C ILE A 3 -44.94 35.60 -4.38
N SER A 4 -45.90 35.25 -5.23
CA SER A 4 -46.92 34.24 -5.06
C SER A 4 -46.36 32.84 -4.80
N ALA A 5 -46.66 32.28 -3.62
CA ALA A 5 -46.42 30.87 -3.27
C ALA A 5 -47.09 29.87 -4.26
N LYS A 6 -48.07 30.33 -5.05
CA LYS A 6 -48.66 29.53 -6.14
C LYS A 6 -47.68 29.33 -7.30
N SER A 7 -46.85 30.32 -7.62
CA SER A 7 -45.87 30.22 -8.72
C SER A 7 -44.78 29.18 -8.42
N VAL A 8 -44.28 29.14 -7.18
CA VAL A 8 -43.28 28.15 -6.74
C VAL A 8 -43.84 26.72 -6.80
N LYS A 9 -45.08 26.49 -6.36
CA LYS A 9 -45.72 25.17 -6.42
C LYS A 9 -45.95 24.69 -7.85
N THR A 10 -46.41 25.54 -8.76
CA THR A 10 -46.62 25.17 -10.17
C THR A 10 -45.30 24.87 -10.89
N THR A 11 -44.23 25.60 -10.54
CA THR A 11 -42.89 25.35 -11.07
C THR A 11 -42.31 24.03 -10.51
N LEU A 12 -42.52 23.74 -9.23
CA LEU A 12 -42.13 22.47 -8.58
C LEU A 12 -42.87 21.26 -9.16
N GLU A 13 -44.17 21.34 -9.39
CA GLU A 13 -44.97 20.25 -10.00
C GLU A 13 -44.57 20.00 -11.46
N THR A 14 -44.17 21.05 -12.19
CA THR A 14 -43.66 20.93 -13.57
C THR A 14 -42.28 20.25 -13.59
N ILE A 15 -41.39 20.60 -12.65
CA ILE A 15 -40.06 20.01 -12.49
C ILE A 15 -40.15 18.56 -11.94
N TYR A 16 -41.09 18.30 -11.05
CA TYR A 16 -41.34 17.00 -10.41
C TYR A 16 -42.40 16.17 -11.15
N SER A 17 -42.57 16.40 -12.45
CA SER A 17 -43.33 15.49 -13.30
C SER A 17 -42.54 14.19 -13.49
N LYS A 18 -43.21 13.04 -13.45
CA LYS A 18 -42.60 11.70 -13.58
C LYS A 18 -41.60 11.60 -14.75
N ARG A 19 -41.84 12.32 -15.85
CA ARG A 19 -40.94 12.34 -17.02
C ARG A 19 -39.63 13.06 -16.73
N HIS A 20 -39.66 14.16 -15.99
CA HIS A 20 -38.45 14.88 -15.57
C HIS A 20 -37.65 14.12 -14.50
N LEU A 21 -38.34 13.43 -13.58
CA LEU A 21 -37.69 12.56 -12.59
C LEU A 21 -36.93 11.39 -13.27
N VAL A 22 -37.54 10.76 -14.28
CA VAL A 22 -36.89 9.72 -15.10
C VAL A 22 -35.67 10.29 -15.84
N VAL A 23 -35.77 11.48 -16.44
CA VAL A 23 -34.63 12.11 -17.13
C VAL A 23 -33.49 12.43 -16.16
N MET A 24 -33.78 12.97 -14.97
CA MET A 24 -32.75 13.23 -13.96
C MET A 24 -32.07 11.93 -13.48
N PHE A 25 -32.82 10.85 -13.32
CA PHE A 25 -32.26 9.55 -12.94
C PHE A 25 -31.37 8.96 -14.03
N LEU A 26 -31.78 9.05 -15.30
CA LEU A 26 -30.95 8.60 -16.44
C LEU A 26 -29.65 9.39 -16.56
N VAL A 27 -29.72 10.71 -16.36
CA VAL A 27 -28.54 11.59 -16.36
C VAL A 27 -27.63 11.24 -15.18
N ALA A 28 -28.17 11.06 -13.97
CA ALA A 28 -27.39 10.64 -12.81
C ALA A 28 -26.73 9.26 -13.02
N CYS A 29 -27.46 8.29 -13.58
CA CYS A 29 -26.91 6.98 -13.93
C CYS A 29 -25.78 7.09 -14.96
N LEU A 30 -25.92 7.96 -15.96
CA LEU A 30 -24.88 8.24 -16.94
C LEU A 30 -23.62 8.81 -16.27
N PHE A 31 -23.77 9.81 -15.39
CA PHE A 31 -22.63 10.40 -14.67
C PHE A 31 -21.95 9.39 -13.74
N ILE A 32 -22.73 8.57 -13.02
CA ILE A 32 -22.19 7.50 -12.17
C ILE A 32 -21.45 6.47 -13.04
N TRP A 33 -22.03 6.07 -14.17
CA TRP A 33 -21.42 5.11 -15.09
C TRP A 33 -20.13 5.65 -15.72
N ILE A 34 -20.10 6.92 -16.13
CA ILE A 34 -18.88 7.58 -16.62
C ILE A 34 -17.84 7.67 -15.51
N GLY A 35 -18.25 8.02 -14.29
CA GLY A 35 -17.36 8.05 -13.12
C GLY A 35 -16.75 6.68 -12.83
N VAL A 36 -17.56 5.62 -12.84
CA VAL A 36 -17.11 4.24 -12.68
C VAL A 36 -16.21 3.82 -13.85
N TYR A 37 -16.54 4.18 -15.08
CA TYR A 37 -15.72 3.89 -16.26
C TYR A 37 -14.36 4.55 -16.16
N VAL A 38 -14.30 5.84 -15.81
CA VAL A 38 -13.05 6.59 -15.62
C VAL A 38 -12.27 6.03 -14.42
N TYR A 39 -12.94 5.72 -13.31
CA TYR A 39 -12.30 5.09 -12.16
C TYR A 39 -11.67 3.74 -12.54
N ASN A 40 -12.40 2.87 -13.21
CA ASN A 40 -11.89 1.58 -13.64
C ASN A 40 -10.79 1.69 -14.71
N ARG A 41 -10.90 2.67 -15.62
CA ARG A 41 -9.95 2.90 -16.71
C ARG A 41 -8.64 3.55 -16.24
N TYR A 42 -8.73 4.51 -15.32
CA TYR A 42 -7.62 5.38 -14.95
C TYR A 42 -7.12 5.16 -13.52
N ILE A 43 -7.93 4.67 -12.59
CA ILE A 43 -7.56 4.46 -11.18
C ILE A 43 -7.34 2.97 -10.89
N GLY A 44 -8.07 2.07 -11.57
CA GLY A 44 -7.95 0.62 -11.40
C GLY A 44 -6.52 0.08 -11.59
N SER A 45 -5.73 0.67 -12.49
CA SER A 45 -4.34 0.26 -12.72
C SER A 45 -3.34 0.77 -11.67
N TYR A 46 -3.67 1.84 -10.93
CA TYR A 46 -2.80 2.36 -9.86
C TYR A 46 -3.04 1.66 -8.52
N LEU A 47 -4.29 1.26 -8.24
CA LEU A 47 -4.60 0.49 -7.04
C LEU A 47 -4.18 -0.98 -7.14
N GLY A 48 -4.16 -1.57 -8.34
CA GLY A 48 -3.81 -2.99 -8.53
C GLY A 48 -2.40 -3.36 -8.04
N SER A 49 -1.39 -2.53 -8.31
CA SER A 49 -0.01 -2.79 -7.86
C SER A 49 0.22 -2.48 -6.38
N SER A 50 -0.53 -1.53 -5.81
CA SER A 50 -0.39 -1.15 -4.39
C SER A 50 -1.18 -2.08 -3.46
N LEU A 51 -2.35 -2.58 -3.90
CA LEU A 51 -3.13 -3.58 -3.15
C LEU A 51 -2.52 -4.98 -3.22
N GLU A 52 -1.88 -5.38 -4.32
CA GLU A 52 -1.18 -6.67 -4.35
C GLU A 52 0.05 -6.69 -3.43
N GLY A 53 0.70 -5.53 -3.23
CA GLY A 53 1.77 -5.35 -2.24
C GLY A 53 1.28 -5.25 -0.79
N TYR A 54 0.10 -4.64 -0.56
CA TYR A 54 -0.49 -4.50 0.78
C TYR A 54 -1.21 -5.77 1.26
N ALA A 55 -1.94 -6.45 0.36
CA ALA A 55 -2.64 -7.71 0.65
C ALA A 55 -1.69 -8.90 0.78
N SER A 56 -0.56 -8.92 0.05
CA SER A 56 0.47 -9.95 0.24
C SER A 56 1.25 -9.79 1.54
N GLY A 57 1.19 -8.62 2.19
CA GLY A 57 1.82 -8.35 3.49
C GLY A 57 0.89 -8.53 4.69
N MET A 58 -0.39 -8.82 4.45
CA MET A 58 -1.44 -8.95 5.47
C MET A 58 -2.34 -10.14 5.13
N GLY A 59 -1.73 -11.27 4.76
CA GLY A 59 -2.42 -12.54 4.62
C GLY A 59 -2.57 -13.22 5.98
N ASP A 60 -3.81 -13.48 6.36
CA ASP A 60 -4.24 -14.38 7.43
C ASP A 60 -3.71 -15.83 7.22
N ASP A 61 -3.03 -16.07 6.11
CA ASP A 61 -2.25 -17.25 5.76
C ASP A 61 -0.87 -17.29 6.44
N ALA A 62 -0.73 -16.70 7.64
CA ALA A 62 0.40 -17.04 8.48
C ALA A 62 0.36 -18.56 8.69
N PRO A 63 1.33 -19.34 8.17
CA PRO A 63 1.35 -20.77 8.38
C PRO A 63 1.23 -21.00 9.89
N PRO A 64 0.43 -21.99 10.35
CA PRO A 64 0.27 -22.26 11.77
C PRO A 64 1.66 -22.24 12.37
N ARG A 65 1.92 -21.33 13.33
CA ARG A 65 3.21 -21.18 14.00
C ARG A 65 3.61 -22.58 14.48
N SER A 66 4.41 -23.26 13.67
CA SER A 66 5.11 -24.44 14.09
C SER A 66 6.10 -23.90 15.10
N ASP A 67 6.04 -24.41 16.31
CA ASP A 67 6.82 -24.01 17.48
C ASP A 67 8.35 -24.01 17.22
N ASN A 68 8.77 -24.48 16.04
CA ASN A 68 10.14 -24.63 15.57
C ASN A 68 10.51 -23.79 14.33
N GLU A 69 9.58 -23.09 13.66
CA GLU A 69 9.87 -22.25 12.48
C GLU A 69 9.86 -20.77 12.87
N LYS A 70 11.02 -20.12 12.77
CA LYS A 70 11.17 -18.70 13.10
C LYS A 70 10.91 -17.86 11.85
N THR A 71 10.49 -16.61 12.02
CA THR A 71 10.25 -15.69 10.90
C THR A 71 11.07 -14.44 11.09
N ALA A 72 11.83 -14.06 10.07
CA ALA A 72 12.57 -12.81 10.04
C ALA A 72 11.98 -11.89 8.97
N THR A 73 11.77 -10.62 9.29
CA THR A 73 11.20 -9.64 8.36
C THR A 73 12.24 -8.61 7.98
N LEU A 74 12.53 -8.48 6.69
CA LEU A 74 13.38 -7.43 6.14
C LEU A 74 12.50 -6.27 5.67
N TYR A 75 12.68 -5.11 6.29
CA TYR A 75 11.96 -3.89 6.00
C TYR A 75 12.80 -2.96 5.12
N MET A 76 12.15 -2.35 4.14
CA MET A 76 12.66 -1.19 3.41
C MET A 76 11.84 0.03 3.80
N PHE A 77 12.45 0.98 4.50
CA PHE A 77 11.87 2.27 4.82
C PHE A 77 12.30 3.30 3.77
N GLY A 78 11.32 3.90 3.11
CA GLY A 78 11.57 4.92 2.08
C GLY A 78 10.42 5.90 1.95
N THR A 79 10.61 6.85 1.03
CA THR A 79 9.60 7.86 0.69
C THR A 79 9.53 8.04 -0.83
N SER A 80 8.38 8.49 -1.32
CA SER A 80 8.10 8.65 -2.77
C SER A 80 8.91 9.76 -3.46
N TRP A 81 9.33 10.79 -2.72
CA TRP A 81 10.07 11.94 -3.27
C TRP A 81 11.60 11.80 -3.17
N CYS A 82 12.13 10.91 -2.33
CA CYS A 82 13.57 10.81 -2.11
C CYS A 82 14.30 10.29 -3.36
N PRO A 83 15.26 11.04 -3.93
CA PRO A 83 15.97 10.65 -5.15
C PRO A 83 16.80 9.37 -4.97
N HIS A 84 17.36 9.14 -3.78
CA HIS A 84 18.12 7.91 -3.46
C HIS A 84 17.22 6.68 -3.31
N CYS A 85 15.96 6.86 -2.85
CA CYS A 85 14.98 5.79 -2.77
C CYS A 85 14.54 5.32 -4.17
N LYS A 86 14.40 6.25 -5.13
CA LYS A 86 14.01 5.92 -6.51
C LYS A 86 14.98 4.94 -7.18
N THR A 87 16.26 5.03 -6.87
CA THR A 87 17.28 4.07 -7.36
C THR A 87 17.27 2.74 -6.62
N ALA A 88 16.97 2.74 -5.32
CA ALA A 88 16.99 1.52 -4.51
C ALA A 88 15.72 0.67 -4.66
N LYS A 89 14.57 1.31 -4.87
CA LYS A 89 13.26 0.66 -5.02
C LYS A 89 13.22 -0.44 -6.10
N PRO A 90 13.68 -0.23 -7.34
CA PRO A 90 13.65 -1.30 -8.34
C PRO A 90 14.56 -2.49 -7.98
N ILE A 91 15.70 -2.25 -7.34
CA ILE A 91 16.62 -3.32 -6.89
C ILE A 91 15.97 -4.13 -5.76
N TRP A 92 15.33 -3.44 -4.81
CA TRP A 92 14.57 -4.07 -3.75
C TRP A 92 13.43 -4.93 -4.30
N GLU A 93 12.59 -4.37 -5.16
CA GLU A 93 11.46 -5.10 -5.75
C GLU A 93 11.93 -6.32 -6.55
N GLU A 94 13.02 -6.20 -7.33
CA GLU A 94 13.60 -7.33 -8.05
C GLU A 94 14.10 -8.42 -7.08
N TYR A 95 14.79 -8.03 -6.01
CA TYR A 95 15.28 -8.95 -4.99
C TYR A 95 14.13 -9.69 -4.29
N VAL A 96 13.12 -8.95 -3.83
CA VAL A 96 11.94 -9.53 -3.16
C VAL A 96 11.23 -10.50 -4.10
N ASN A 97 11.04 -10.12 -5.37
CA ASN A 97 10.35 -10.98 -6.33
C ASN A 97 11.11 -12.28 -6.61
N LYS A 98 12.45 -12.25 -6.62
CA LYS A 98 13.27 -13.46 -6.79
C LYS A 98 13.33 -14.35 -5.54
N ASN A 99 13.09 -13.80 -4.36
CA ASN A 99 13.36 -14.45 -3.08
C ASN A 99 12.13 -14.56 -2.17
N LYS A 100 10.90 -14.52 -2.72
CA LYS A 100 9.65 -14.53 -1.93
C LYS A 100 9.55 -15.66 -0.91
N ASP A 101 10.04 -16.85 -1.26
CA ASP A 101 9.99 -18.05 -0.43
C ASP A 101 11.36 -18.42 0.16
N LEU A 102 12.25 -17.44 0.29
CA LEU A 102 13.60 -17.67 0.81
C LEU A 102 13.55 -18.13 2.27
N LYS A 103 14.24 -19.23 2.55
CA LYS A 103 14.51 -19.71 3.91
C LYS A 103 16.00 -19.69 4.18
N VAL A 104 16.40 -19.15 5.33
CA VAL A 104 17.79 -19.09 5.79
C VAL A 104 17.86 -19.73 7.16
N GLY A 105 18.53 -20.88 7.25
CA GLY A 105 18.53 -21.69 8.47
C GLY A 105 17.11 -22.13 8.86
N ASN A 106 16.70 -21.81 10.08
CA ASN A 106 15.34 -22.05 10.60
C ASN A 106 14.41 -20.83 10.45
N TYR A 107 14.82 -19.81 9.70
CA TYR A 107 14.05 -18.59 9.48
C TYR A 107 13.42 -18.55 8.08
N SER A 108 12.11 -18.32 8.04
CA SER A 108 11.42 -17.88 6.82
C SER A 108 11.55 -16.36 6.69
N ILE A 109 11.91 -15.86 5.51
CA ILE A 109 12.16 -14.44 5.28
C ILE A 109 10.93 -13.76 4.68
N LEU A 110 10.42 -12.76 5.38
CA LEU A 110 9.38 -11.86 4.89
C LEU A 110 10.00 -10.54 4.45
N TYR A 111 9.41 -9.91 3.44
CA TYR A 111 9.86 -8.62 2.93
C TYR A 111 8.73 -7.61 3.03
N LYS A 112 9.03 -6.42 3.55
CA LYS A 112 8.04 -5.36 3.69
C LYS A 112 8.59 -4.01 3.26
N SER A 113 7.89 -3.38 2.32
CA SER A 113 8.15 -2.00 1.91
C SER A 113 7.27 -1.06 2.73
N VAL A 114 7.87 -0.02 3.32
CA VAL A 114 7.17 0.95 4.16
C VAL A 114 7.38 2.34 3.56
N ASP A 115 6.30 2.95 3.08
CA ASP A 115 6.29 4.37 2.74
C ASP A 115 6.07 5.18 4.02
N CYS A 116 7.06 5.99 4.38
CA CYS A 116 7.06 6.75 5.62
C CYS A 116 6.34 8.10 5.51
N ASP A 117 5.87 8.50 4.33
CA ASP A 117 5.20 9.79 4.14
C ASP A 117 3.71 9.70 3.87
N GLU A 118 3.25 8.63 3.20
CA GLU A 118 1.84 8.49 2.81
C GLU A 118 0.92 8.16 3.99
N ASP A 119 1.32 7.25 4.89
CA ASP A 119 0.44 6.69 5.92
C ASP A 119 0.90 7.01 7.36
N SER A 120 -0.07 7.25 8.26
CA SER A 120 0.19 7.41 9.71
C SER A 120 0.85 6.18 10.32
N ASP A 121 0.58 5.01 9.77
CA ASP A 121 1.12 3.73 10.24
C ASP A 121 2.57 3.56 9.81
N GLY A 122 2.92 4.03 8.60
CA GLY A 122 4.30 4.06 8.10
C GLY A 122 5.21 4.95 8.96
N LYS A 123 4.72 6.12 9.36
CA LYS A 123 5.43 7.03 10.30
C LYS A 123 5.65 6.40 11.67
N GLN A 124 4.59 5.85 12.27
CA GLN A 124 4.71 5.16 13.55
C GLN A 124 5.68 3.98 13.49
N LEU A 125 5.70 3.24 12.38
CA LEU A 125 6.63 2.14 12.19
C LEU A 125 8.07 2.66 12.02
N ALA A 126 8.29 3.71 11.23
CA ALA A 126 9.60 4.34 11.10
C ALA A 126 10.15 4.84 12.44
N ASP A 127 9.29 5.45 13.26
CA ASP A 127 9.63 5.93 14.61
C ASP A 127 9.96 4.75 15.54
N LYS A 128 9.16 3.68 15.54
CA LYS A 128 9.40 2.46 16.32
C LYS A 128 10.78 1.85 16.00
N PHE A 129 11.18 1.93 14.74
CA PHE A 129 12.43 1.39 14.25
C PHE A 129 13.59 2.42 14.28
N ASP A 130 13.39 3.62 14.85
CA ASP A 130 14.37 4.72 14.91
C ASP A 130 15.00 5.06 13.55
N VAL A 131 14.17 5.15 12.51
CA VAL A 131 14.61 5.47 11.15
C VAL A 131 14.87 6.97 11.01
N LYS A 132 16.15 7.34 10.88
CA LYS A 132 16.60 8.74 10.80
C LYS A 132 16.82 9.28 9.39
N GLY A 133 16.76 8.43 8.38
CA GLY A 133 17.03 8.79 6.99
C GLY A 133 16.54 7.74 6.00
N TYR A 134 16.56 8.08 4.71
CA TYR A 134 16.04 7.22 3.64
C TYR A 134 17.02 7.09 2.47
N PRO A 135 17.10 5.92 1.82
CA PRO A 135 16.47 4.66 2.20
C PRO A 135 17.17 4.02 3.41
N THR A 136 16.40 3.38 4.29
CA THR A 136 16.94 2.58 5.41
C THR A 136 16.39 1.16 5.32
N PHE A 137 17.26 0.16 5.49
CA PHE A 137 16.86 -1.25 5.53
C PHE A 137 17.10 -1.81 6.92
N LYS A 138 16.13 -2.55 7.46
CA LYS A 138 16.24 -3.17 8.79
C LYS A 138 15.74 -4.60 8.77
N LEU A 139 16.43 -5.50 9.46
CA LEU A 139 16.07 -6.90 9.61
C LEU A 139 15.59 -7.16 11.04
N GLU A 140 14.33 -7.54 11.19
CA GLU A 140 13.76 -7.99 12.47
C GLU A 140 13.79 -9.52 12.51
N ARG A 141 14.57 -10.11 13.42
CA ARG A 141 14.67 -11.58 13.56
C ARG A 141 13.67 -12.15 14.56
N GLY A 142 13.03 -11.28 15.32
CA GLY A 142 12.11 -11.60 16.40
C GLY A 142 11.74 -10.35 17.19
N PRO A 143 10.87 -10.47 18.21
CA PRO A 143 10.38 -9.32 18.97
C PRO A 143 11.54 -8.59 19.66
N GLY A 144 11.85 -7.39 19.16
CA GLY A 144 12.86 -6.49 19.72
C GLY A 144 14.31 -6.74 19.24
N ASP A 145 14.54 -7.73 18.38
CA ASP A 145 15.86 -8.00 17.79
C ASP A 145 15.90 -7.48 16.35
N VAL A 146 16.35 -6.23 16.22
CA VAL A 146 16.43 -5.49 14.97
C VAL A 146 17.89 -5.22 14.62
N VAL A 147 18.28 -5.59 13.41
CA VAL A 147 19.61 -5.37 12.85
C VAL A 147 19.52 -4.33 11.73
N ASP A 148 20.36 -3.32 11.84
CA ASP A 148 20.44 -2.25 10.84
C ASP A 148 21.35 -2.66 9.69
N PHE A 149 20.94 -2.33 8.47
CA PHE A 149 21.72 -2.60 7.27
C PHE A 149 22.26 -1.29 6.68
N GLU A 150 23.57 -1.10 6.81
CA GLU A 150 24.27 0.10 6.36
C GLU A 150 24.97 -0.06 5.00
N ALA A 151 24.83 -1.22 4.35
CA ALA A 151 25.49 -1.47 3.08
C ALA A 151 24.67 -0.97 1.88
N LYS A 152 25.32 -0.89 0.72
CA LYS A 152 24.64 -0.49 -0.53
C LYS A 152 23.52 -1.49 -0.87
N PRO A 153 22.35 -1.03 -1.36
CA PRO A 153 21.25 -1.90 -1.75
C PRO A 153 21.62 -2.65 -3.04
N THR A 154 22.21 -3.82 -2.89
CA THR A 154 22.53 -4.76 -3.97
C THR A 154 22.09 -6.16 -3.53
N HIS A 155 21.80 -7.03 -4.50
CA HIS A 155 21.33 -8.39 -4.20
C HIS A 155 22.32 -9.15 -3.31
N ASP A 156 23.61 -9.08 -3.63
CA ASP A 156 24.65 -9.77 -2.86
C ASP A 156 24.71 -9.28 -1.41
N ASN A 157 24.56 -7.97 -1.18
CA ASN A 157 24.61 -7.43 0.16
C ASN A 157 23.38 -7.83 0.98
N PHE A 158 22.19 -7.89 0.36
CA PHE A 158 20.99 -8.40 1.04
C PHE A 158 21.13 -9.88 1.39
N THR A 159 21.64 -10.69 0.48
CA THR A 159 21.89 -12.12 0.76
C THR A 159 22.93 -12.29 1.86
N ASN A 160 24.03 -11.53 1.83
CA ASN A 160 25.06 -11.57 2.85
C ASN A 160 24.52 -11.13 4.23
N LEU A 161 23.67 -10.11 4.29
CA LEU A 161 23.01 -9.69 5.53
C LEU A 161 22.22 -10.85 6.13
N LEU A 162 21.35 -11.48 5.32
CA LEU A 162 20.50 -12.58 5.78
C LEU A 162 21.35 -13.77 6.24
N GLN A 163 22.36 -14.15 5.46
CA GLN A 163 23.27 -15.24 5.81
C GLN A 163 24.05 -14.96 7.10
N THR A 164 24.60 -13.75 7.26
CA THR A 164 25.38 -13.39 8.46
C THR A 164 24.50 -13.24 9.70
N SER A 165 23.24 -12.85 9.53
CA SER A 165 22.36 -12.51 10.65
C SER A 165 21.48 -13.67 11.12
N LEU A 166 21.27 -14.70 10.30
CA LEU A 166 20.28 -15.77 10.55
C LEU A 166 20.88 -17.17 10.60
N ILE A 167 22.15 -17.33 10.21
CA ILE A 167 22.94 -18.57 10.35
C ILE A 167 23.73 -18.49 11.66
#